data_AF-A0A671NQ26-F1
#
_entry.id   AF-A0A671NQ26-F1
#
_cell.length_a   1.000
_cell.length_b   1.000
_cell.length_c   1.000
_cell.angle_alpha   90.00
_cell.angle_beta   90.00
_cell.angle_gamma   90.00
#
_symmetry.space_group_name_H-M   'P 1'
#
loop_
_entity.id
_entity.type
_entity.pdbx_description
1 polymer ?
#
loop_
_entity_poly.entity_id
_entity_poly.type
_entity_poly.pdbx_seq_one_letter_code
_entity_poly.pdbx_strand_id
1 'polypeptide(L)'
;MFYCFQTVSDFVKKTLGIEAARSTIINEIQYTMVNHGMSIDRRHVMLLADLMSYKGEILGITRFGLAKMKESVLMLASFEKTADHLFESAYFGQKDSVCGE
;
A
#
# COMPACT_ATOMS: atom_id res chain seq x y z
N MET A 1 15.90 2.40 -3.40
CA MET A 1 15.35 3.40 -2.44
C MET A 1 14.08 2.91 -1.77
N PHE A 2 13.07 2.40 -2.49
CA PHE A 2 11.82 1.86 -1.91
C PHE A 2 11.98 0.70 -0.92
N TYR A 3 12.96 -0.19 -1.09
CA TYR A 3 13.19 -1.30 -0.16
C TYR A 3 13.65 -0.85 1.24
N CYS A 4 14.46 0.22 1.32
CA CYS A 4 14.94 0.76 2.60
C CYS A 4 13.78 1.32 3.44
N PHE A 5 12.85 2.03 2.76
CA PHE A 5 11.64 2.59 3.36
C PHE A 5 10.77 1.54 4.06
N GLN A 6 10.53 0.41 3.39
CA GLN A 6 9.72 -0.66 3.95
C GLN A 6 10.38 -1.28 5.20
N THR A 7 11.69 -1.55 5.13
CA THR A 7 12.42 -2.19 6.24
C THR A 7 12.52 -1.32 7.49
N VAL A 8 12.72 0.00 7.33
CA VAL A 8 12.79 0.94 8.46
C VAL A 8 11.41 1.07 9.11
N SER A 9 10.37 1.19 8.29
CA SER A 9 9.00 1.33 8.79
C SER A 9 8.54 0.05 9.52
N ASP A 10 8.92 -1.13 9.04
CA ASP A 10 8.62 -2.41 9.70
C ASP A 10 9.33 -2.55 11.05
N PHE A 11 10.56 -2.06 11.18
CA PHE A 11 11.28 -2.04 12.45
C PHE A 11 10.61 -1.11 13.47
N VAL A 12 10.24 0.10 13.04
CA VAL A 12 9.49 1.07 13.85
C VAL A 12 8.14 0.48 14.28
N LYS A 13 7.43 -0.21 13.38
CA LYS A 13 6.17 -0.88 13.71
C LYS A 13 6.33 -1.88 14.87
N LYS A 14 7.36 -2.70 14.82
CA LYS A 14 7.62 -3.76 15.81
C LYS A 14 8.01 -3.21 17.19
N THR A 15 8.62 -2.03 17.23
CA THR A 15 9.16 -1.44 18.46
C THR A 15 8.24 -0.39 19.07
N LEU A 16 7.65 0.47 18.24
CA LEU A 16 6.88 1.65 18.64
C LEU A 16 5.41 1.61 18.21
N GLY A 17 5.01 0.64 17.39
CA GLY A 17 3.63 0.46 16.93
C GLY A 17 3.33 1.07 15.55
N ILE A 18 2.11 0.81 15.06
CA ILE A 18 1.69 1.17 13.68
C ILE A 18 1.63 2.68 13.44
N GLU A 19 1.21 3.45 14.44
CA GLU A 19 1.06 4.91 14.32
C GLU A 19 2.41 5.64 14.28
N ALA A 20 3.40 5.12 15.01
CA ALA A 20 4.77 5.58 14.92
C ALA A 20 5.33 5.32 13.51
N ALA A 21 5.05 4.14 12.96
CA ALA A 21 5.49 3.80 11.61
C ALA A 21 4.80 4.66 10.53
N ARG A 22 3.49 4.96 10.68
CA ARG A 22 2.77 5.91 9.82
C ARG A 22 3.44 7.28 9.80
N SER A 23 3.78 7.80 10.97
CA SER A 23 4.46 9.09 11.12
C SER A 23 5.85 9.08 10.47
N THR A 24 6.61 7.99 10.61
CA THR A 24 7.91 7.81 9.95
C THR A 24 7.78 7.84 8.43
N ILE A 25 6.79 7.14 7.85
CA ILE A 25 6.54 7.14 6.40
C ILE A 25 6.27 8.56 5.89
N ILE A 26 5.44 9.33 6.60
CA ILE A 26 5.12 10.71 6.21
C ILE A 26 6.38 11.57 6.16
N ASN A 27 7.19 11.51 7.22
CA ASN A 27 8.40 12.34 7.33
C ASN A 27 9.45 11.96 6.28
N GLU A 28 9.66 10.67 6.04
CA GLU A 28 10.64 10.19 5.07
C GLU A 28 10.27 10.54 3.62
N ILE A 29 8.98 10.43 3.26
CA ILE A 29 8.51 10.85 1.93
C ILE A 29 8.68 12.36 1.77
N GLN A 30 8.30 13.16 2.78
CA GLN A 30 8.49 14.61 2.72
C GLN A 30 9.97 14.98 2.60
N TYR A 31 10.85 14.34 3.38
CA TYR A 31 12.30 14.55 3.32
C TYR A 31 12.87 14.23 1.93
N THR A 32 12.49 13.10 1.36
CA THR A 32 12.96 12.68 0.02
C THR A 32 12.48 13.64 -1.07
N MET A 33 11.21 14.06 -1.03
CA MET A 33 10.65 14.99 -2.02
C MET A 33 11.34 16.36 -1.97
N VAL A 34 11.55 16.90 -0.77
CA VAL A 34 12.26 18.18 -0.57
C VAL A 34 13.71 18.08 -1.06
N ASN A 35 14.41 16.97 -0.79
CA ASN A 35 15.79 16.75 -1.25
C ASN A 35 15.91 16.68 -2.79
N HIS A 36 14.84 16.29 -3.47
CA HIS A 36 14.75 16.30 -4.93
C HIS A 36 14.18 17.61 -5.51
N GLY A 37 13.98 18.65 -4.68
CA GLY A 37 13.43 19.93 -5.10
C GLY A 37 11.94 19.90 -5.45
N MET A 38 11.22 18.87 -5.01
CA MET A 38 9.78 18.71 -5.25
C MET A 38 8.98 19.14 -4.00
N SER A 39 7.97 19.98 -4.19
CA SER A 39 7.02 20.33 -3.13
C SER A 39 5.71 19.54 -3.29
N ILE A 40 5.38 18.73 -2.29
CA ILE A 40 4.09 18.02 -2.21
C ILE A 40 3.36 18.47 -0.94
N ASP A 41 2.07 18.75 -1.07
CA ASP A 41 1.21 19.05 0.08
C ASP A 41 1.14 17.83 1.02
N ARG A 42 1.30 18.09 2.32
CA ARG A 42 1.32 17.06 3.37
C ARG A 42 0.07 16.18 3.33
N ARG A 43 -1.08 16.70 2.91
CA ARG A 43 -2.35 15.95 2.83
C ARG A 43 -2.26 14.74 1.88
N HIS A 44 -1.53 14.86 0.77
CA HIS A 44 -1.33 13.73 -0.15
C HIS A 44 -0.47 12.63 0.47
N VAL A 45 0.59 13.04 1.17
CA VAL A 45 1.49 12.10 1.86
C VAL A 45 0.77 11.43 3.04
N MET A 46 -0.07 12.17 3.75
CA MET A 46 -0.92 11.62 4.83
C MET A 46 -1.88 10.56 4.30
N LEU A 47 -2.60 10.86 3.22
CA LEU A 47 -3.51 9.90 2.58
C LEU A 47 -2.78 8.62 2.15
N LEU A 48 -1.60 8.77 1.56
CA LEU A 48 -0.75 7.65 1.18
C LEU A 48 -0.31 6.82 2.39
N ALA A 49 0.14 7.47 3.47
CA ALA A 49 0.56 6.77 4.68
C ALA A 49 -0.61 6.06 5.39
N ASP A 50 -1.81 6.64 5.37
CA ASP A 50 -3.04 6.02 5.87
C ASP A 50 -3.38 4.76 5.05
N LEU A 51 -3.35 4.87 3.72
CA LEU A 51 -3.56 3.73 2.82
C LEU A 51 -2.53 2.61 3.05
N MET A 52 -1.29 2.96 3.39
CA MET A 52 -0.25 1.97 3.67
C MET A 52 -0.38 1.30 5.04
N SER A 53 -1.11 1.88 6.01
CA SER A 53 -1.13 1.42 7.41
C SER A 53 -2.50 1.01 7.97
N TYR A 54 -3.61 1.23 7.25
CA TYR A 54 -4.96 1.01 7.78
C TYR A 54 -5.27 -0.43 8.22
N LYS A 55 -4.64 -1.46 7.65
CA LYS A 55 -4.85 -2.87 8.06
C LYS A 55 -4.06 -3.28 9.32
N GLY A 56 -3.36 -2.36 9.99
CA GLY A 56 -2.51 -2.68 11.15
C GLY A 56 -1.15 -3.29 10.80
N GLU A 57 -0.84 -3.36 9.51
CA GLU A 57 0.46 -3.70 8.96
C GLU A 57 0.82 -2.72 7.85
N ILE A 58 2.12 -2.59 7.58
CA ILE A 58 2.61 -1.68 6.56
C ILE A 58 2.62 -2.43 5.24
N LEU A 59 1.67 -2.13 4.37
CA LEU A 59 1.57 -2.72 3.06
C LEU A 59 2.13 -1.73 2.04
N GLY A 60 3.17 -2.15 1.30
CA GLY A 60 3.71 -1.35 0.21
C GLY A 60 2.79 -1.36 -1.01
N ILE A 61 2.89 -0.35 -1.87
CA ILE A 61 2.20 -0.30 -3.19
C ILE A 61 2.98 -1.18 -4.18
N THR A 62 3.01 -2.47 -3.91
CA THR A 62 3.60 -3.50 -4.77
C THR A 62 2.55 -4.56 -5.05
N ARG A 63 2.75 -5.41 -6.07
CA ARG A 63 1.82 -6.50 -6.40
C ARG A 63 1.42 -7.36 -5.18
N PHE A 64 2.36 -7.59 -4.27
CA PHE A 64 2.12 -8.39 -3.07
C PHE A 64 1.40 -7.63 -1.96
N GLY A 65 1.64 -6.31 -1.84
CA GLY A 65 0.97 -5.48 -0.86
C GLY A 65 -0.46 -5.13 -1.28
N LEU A 66 -0.68 -4.78 -2.55
CA LEU A 66 -1.99 -4.51 -3.13
C LEU A 66 -2.93 -5.71 -3.07
N ALA A 67 -2.41 -6.92 -3.36
CA ALA A 67 -3.17 -8.16 -3.21
C ALA A 67 -3.66 -8.43 -1.78
N LYS A 68 -2.97 -7.88 -0.77
CA LYS A 68 -3.41 -7.95 0.64
C LYS A 68 -4.32 -6.80 1.04
N MET A 69 -4.25 -5.67 0.33
CA MET A 69 -5.11 -4.52 0.58
C MET A 69 -6.52 -4.73 0.04
N LYS A 70 -6.68 -5.24 -1.19
CA LYS A 70 -7.97 -5.27 -1.89
C LYS A 70 -8.55 -6.67 -2.04
N GLU A 71 -9.88 -6.75 -1.97
CA GLU A 71 -10.62 -8.02 -2.07
C GLU A 71 -11.31 -8.21 -3.45
N SER A 72 -11.34 -7.17 -4.29
CA SER A 72 -11.94 -7.25 -5.63
C SER A 72 -11.03 -7.95 -6.64
N VAL A 73 -11.50 -9.06 -7.19
CA VAL A 73 -10.81 -9.83 -8.23
C VAL A 73 -10.59 -9.01 -9.49
N LEU A 74 -11.62 -8.29 -9.94
CA LEU A 74 -11.55 -7.51 -11.17
C LEU A 74 -10.52 -6.38 -11.03
N MET A 75 -10.43 -5.81 -9.84
CA MET A 75 -9.43 -4.80 -9.54
C MET A 75 -8.01 -5.37 -9.53
N LEU A 76 -7.79 -6.53 -8.91
CA LEU A 76 -6.49 -7.21 -8.91
C LEU A 76 -6.07 -7.59 -10.34
N ALA A 77 -6.99 -8.15 -11.11
CA ALA A 77 -6.77 -8.53 -12.50
C ALA A 77 -6.43 -7.34 -13.41
N SER A 78 -6.93 -6.14 -13.09
CA SER A 78 -6.64 -4.90 -13.82
C SER A 78 -5.26 -4.32 -13.49
N PHE A 79 -4.67 -4.68 -12.34
CA PHE A 79 -3.35 -4.21 -11.94
C PHE A 79 -2.24 -5.06 -12.56
N GLU A 80 -2.17 -6.35 -12.22
CA GLU A 80 -1.21 -7.32 -12.76
C GLU A 80 -1.79 -8.75 -12.69
N LYS A 81 -1.21 -9.71 -13.43
CA LYS A 81 -1.60 -11.14 -13.41
C LYS A 81 -3.08 -11.43 -13.72
N THR A 82 -3.61 -10.77 -14.75
CA THR A 82 -5.02 -10.88 -15.15
C THR A 82 -5.52 -12.32 -15.34
N ALA A 83 -4.76 -13.16 -16.06
CA ALA A 83 -5.18 -14.53 -16.36
C ALA A 83 -5.24 -15.41 -15.10
N ASP A 84 -4.26 -15.30 -14.21
CA ASP A 84 -4.21 -16.07 -12.97
C ASP A 84 -5.41 -15.72 -12.07
N HIS A 85 -5.69 -14.42 -11.88
CA HIS A 85 -6.79 -13.96 -11.04
C HIS A 85 -8.16 -14.34 -11.62
N LEU A 86 -8.35 -14.28 -12.94
CA LEU A 86 -9.60 -14.70 -13.57
C LEU A 86 -9.80 -16.23 -13.53
N PHE A 87 -8.73 -17.01 -13.70
CA PHE A 87 -8.81 -18.47 -13.64
C PHE A 87 -9.12 -18.95 -12.22
N GLU A 88 -8.44 -18.38 -11.22
CA GLU A 88 -8.64 -18.72 -9.81
C GLU A 88 -10.05 -18.32 -9.34
N SER A 89 -10.51 -17.11 -9.68
CA SER A 89 -11.86 -16.66 -9.33
C SER A 89 -12.97 -17.45 -10.02
N ALA A 90 -12.77 -17.86 -11.28
CA ALA A 90 -13.70 -18.73 -11.98
C ALA A 90 -13.75 -20.12 -11.34
N TYR A 91 -12.60 -20.66 -10.93
CA TYR A 91 -12.51 -21.95 -10.24
C TYR A 91 -13.21 -21.93 -8.88
N PHE A 92 -13.02 -20.86 -8.10
CA PHE A 92 -13.65 -20.70 -6.78
C PHE A 92 -15.05 -20.07 -6.81
N GLY A 93 -15.56 -19.67 -7.98
CA GLY A 93 -16.89 -19.05 -8.13
C GLY A 93 -17.03 -17.70 -7.41
N GLN A 94 -15.94 -16.93 -7.28
CA GLN A 94 -15.97 -15.62 -6.61
C GLN A 94 -16.86 -14.63 -7.36
N LYS A 95 -17.64 -13.85 -6.61
CA LYS A 95 -18.51 -12.80 -7.14
C LYS A 95 -17.99 -11.45 -6.69
N ASP A 96 -17.81 -10.55 -7.65
CA ASP A 96 -17.41 -9.17 -7.42
C ASP A 96 -18.63 -8.26 -7.59
N SER A 97 -18.97 -7.48 -6.57
CA SER A 97 -20.13 -6.58 -6.60
C SER A 97 -19.89 -5.27 -7.35
N VAL A 98 -18.69 -5.06 -7.93
CA VAL A 98 -18.32 -3.90 -8.76
C VAL A 98 -18.69 -2.58 -8.06
N CYS A 99 -18.40 -2.49 -6.76
CA CYS A 99 -18.76 -1.32 -5.95
C CYS A 99 -17.92 -0.07 -6.25
N GLY A 100 -16.90 -0.17 -7.12
CA GLY A 100 -15.99 0.92 -7.44
C GLY A 100 -15.19 1.39 -6.21
N GLU A 101 -14.00 0.83 -6.02
CA GLU A 101 -13.05 1.28 -4.98
C GLU A 101 -11.79 1.94 -5.54
#